data_AF-A0A821UBN2-F1
#
_entry.id   AF-A0A821UBN2-F1
#
_cell.length_a   1.000
_cell.length_b   1.000
_cell.length_c   1.000
_cell.angle_alpha   90.00
_cell.angle_beta   90.00
_cell.angle_gamma   90.00
#
_symmetry.space_group_name_H-M   'P 1'
#
loop_
_entity.id
_entity.type
_entity.pdbx_description
1 polymer ?
#
loop_
_entity_poly.entity_id
_entity_poly.type
_entity_poly.pdbx_seq_one_letter_code
_entity_poly.pdbx_strand_id
1 'polypeptide(L)' 'YNPQDGSIRSKLNGQCLSIDSCSTSEAANIVVSECQINDPSAQCQGKNQQWTINTSDQSVVSRMNGK' A
#
# COMPACT_ATOMS: atom_id res chain seq x y z
N TYR A 1 -6.29 -3.73 8.20
CA TYR A 1 -5.09 -2.89 8.31
C TYR A 1 -4.18 -3.52 9.35
N ASN A 2 -2.90 -3.68 9.04
CA ASN A 2 -1.88 -4.14 9.97
C ASN A 2 -1.00 -2.95 10.37
N PRO A 3 -1.05 -2.48 11.64
CA PRO A 3 -0.28 -1.32 12.07
C PRO A 3 1.23 -1.57 12.16
N GLN A 4 1.68 -2.83 12.23
CA GLN A 4 3.09 -3.17 12.36
C GLN A 4 3.87 -2.91 11.06
N ASP A 5 3.29 -3.26 9.92
CA ASP A 5 3.92 -3.14 8.60
C ASP A 5 3.27 -2.05 7.73
N GLY A 6 2.12 -1.50 8.14
CA GLY A 6 1.37 -0.49 7.41
C GLY A 6 0.53 -1.04 6.25
N SER A 7 0.37 -2.36 6.14
CA SER A 7 -0.38 -2.97 5.03
C SER A 7 -1.90 -2.94 5.25
N ILE A 8 -2.65 -2.87 4.16
CA ILE A 8 -4.08 -3.17 4.14
C ILE A 8 -4.23 -4.51 3.40
N ARG A 9 -4.84 -5.49 4.07
CA ARG A 9 -4.94 -6.87 3.57
C ARG A 9 -6.39 -7.25 3.29
N SER A 10 -6.63 -7.84 2.14
CA SER A 10 -7.92 -8.43 1.80
C SER A 10 -8.19 -9.65 2.68
N LYS A 11 -9.35 -9.70 3.35
CA LYS A 11 -9.77 -10.88 4.11
C LYS A 11 -10.07 -12.09 3.22
N LEU A 12 -10.36 -11.86 1.94
CA LEU A 12 -10.74 -12.92 1.00
C LEU A 12 -9.55 -13.85 0.68
N ASN A 13 -8.36 -13.29 0.51
CA ASN A 13 -7.19 -14.02 0.00
C ASN A 13 -5.88 -13.67 0.71
N GLY A 14 -5.90 -12.80 1.72
CA GLY A 14 -4.71 -12.41 2.48
C GLY A 14 -3.74 -11.47 1.75
N GLN A 15 -4.02 -11.11 0.51
CA GLN A 15 -3.19 -10.25 -0.33
C GLN A 15 -3.29 -8.77 0.06
N CYS A 16 -2.33 -7.98 -0.40
CA CYS A 16 -2.13 -6.59 0.01
C CYS A 16 -2.65 -5.59 -1.03
N LEU A 17 -3.31 -4.54 -0.51
CA LEU A 17 -3.66 -3.35 -1.29
C LEU A 17 -2.38 -2.64 -1.73
N SER A 18 -2.25 -2.41 -3.03
CA SER A 18 -1.00 -2.01 -3.67
C SER A 18 -1.24 -0.94 -4.73
N ILE A 19 -0.34 0.03 -4.83
CA ILE A 19 -0.27 0.89 -6.02
C ILE A 19 0.39 0.10 -7.14
N ASP A 20 -0.29 -0.02 -8.27
CA ASP A 20 0.20 -0.73 -9.44
C ASP A 20 1.46 -0.05 -10.02
N SER A 21 2.46 -0.89 -10.31
CA SER A 21 3.69 -0.50 -11.01
C SER A 21 4.37 0.75 -10.46
N CYS A 22 4.30 0.97 -9.13
CA CYS A 22 4.90 2.14 -8.47
C CYS A 22 4.41 3.49 -9.00
N SER A 23 3.24 3.54 -9.64
CA SER A 23 2.77 4.75 -10.32
C SER A 23 2.57 5.90 -9.33
N THR A 24 3.10 7.07 -9.70
CA THR A 24 2.95 8.31 -8.92
C THR A 24 1.87 9.25 -9.48
N SER A 25 1.14 8.79 -10.50
CA SER A 25 0.04 9.54 -11.12
C SER A 25 -1.14 9.68 -10.15
N GLU A 26 -1.85 10.80 -10.22
CA GLU A 26 -3.11 11.01 -9.48
C GLU A 26 -4.18 9.97 -9.82
N ALA A 27 -4.11 9.38 -11.02
CA ALA A 27 -5.02 8.32 -11.48
C ALA A 27 -4.38 6.92 -11.41
N ALA A 28 -3.41 6.71 -10.52
CA ALA A 28 -2.78 5.41 -10.35
C ALA A 28 -3.79 4.32 -9.95
N ASN A 29 -3.65 3.13 -10.55
CA ASN A 29 -4.49 1.99 -10.20
C ASN A 29 -4.12 1.45 -8.82
N ILE A 30 -5.14 1.16 -8.03
CA ILE A 30 -5.01 0.41 -6.78
C ILE A 30 -5.47 -1.01 -7.02
N VAL A 31 -4.59 -1.97 -6.76
CA VAL A 31 -4.81 -3.39 -7.00
C VAL A 31 -4.61 -4.20 -5.71
N VAL A 32 -5.02 -5.46 -5.73
CA VAL A 32 -4.72 -6.42 -4.68
C VAL A 32 -3.69 -7.42 -5.24
N SER A 33 -2.53 -7.53 -4.59
CA SER A 33 -1.43 -8.39 -5.05
C SER A 33 -0.68 -9.02 -3.89
N GLU A 34 0.29 -9.90 -4.16
CA GLU A 34 1.11 -10.52 -3.14
C GLU A 34 1.75 -9.48 -2.21
N CYS A 35 1.76 -9.77 -0.92
CA CYS A 35 2.33 -8.90 0.09
C CYS A 35 3.87 -8.96 0.04
N GLN A 36 4.51 -7.85 -0.29
CA GLN A 36 5.95 -7.69 -0.44
C GLN A 36 6.47 -6.52 0.42
N ILE A 37 5.79 -6.21 1.52
CA ILE A 37 6.12 -5.07 2.40
C ILE A 37 7.53 -5.26 2.99
N ASN A 38 8.34 -4.19 2.94
CA ASN A 38 9.72 -4.16 3.40
C ASN A 38 10.65 -5.17 2.70
N ASP A 39 10.24 -5.75 1.57
CA ASP A 39 11.11 -6.57 0.74
C ASP A 39 11.98 -5.66 -0.13
N PRO A 40 13.32 -5.62 0.09
CA PRO A 40 14.21 -4.77 -0.68
C PRO A 40 14.34 -5.16 -2.16
N SER A 41 13.94 -6.40 -2.51
CA SER A 41 13.97 -6.91 -3.88
C SER A 41 12.67 -6.68 -4.64
N ALA A 42 11.60 -6.29 -3.95
CA ALA A 42 10.30 -6.00 -4.55
C ALA A 42 10.28 -4.63 -5.25
N GLN A 43 9.29 -4.44 -6.12
CA GLN A 43 9.01 -3.12 -6.70
C GLN A 43 8.79 -2.09 -5.60
N CYS A 44 9.35 -0.90 -5.77
CA CYS A 44 9.32 0.16 -4.76
C CYS A 44 9.85 -0.24 -3.38
N GLN A 45 10.64 -1.32 -3.29
CA GLN A 45 11.07 -1.87 -2.00
C GLN A 45 9.88 -2.20 -1.07
N GLY A 46 8.72 -2.55 -1.66
CA GLY A 46 7.47 -2.82 -0.94
C GLY A 46 6.71 -1.59 -0.43
N LYS A 47 7.23 -0.37 -0.65
CA LYS A 47 6.61 0.87 -0.14
C LYS A 47 5.26 1.21 -0.80
N ASN A 48 5.02 0.71 -2.00
CA ASN A 48 3.75 0.86 -2.73
C ASN A 48 2.57 0.12 -2.07
N GLN A 49 2.83 -0.65 -1.01
CA GLN A 49 1.83 -1.40 -0.24
C GLN A 49 1.69 -0.91 1.21
N GLN A 50 2.35 0.20 1.54
CA GLN A 50 2.33 0.79 2.88
C GLN A 50 1.43 2.01 2.92
N TRP A 51 0.52 2.02 3.88
CA TRP A 51 -0.55 2.99 4.01
C TRP A 51 -0.61 3.57 5.41
N THR A 52 -1.04 4.83 5.50
CA THR A 52 -1.39 5.48 6.76
C THR A 52 -2.88 5.79 6.72
N ILE A 53 -3.62 5.35 7.73
CA ILE A 53 -5.01 5.73 7.90
C ILE A 53 -5.00 7.04 8.68
N ASN A 54 -5.43 8.13 8.04
CA ASN A 54 -5.68 9.38 8.73
C ASN A 54 -7.13 9.38 9.23
N THR A 55 -7.31 9.40 10.54
CA THR A 55 -8.65 9.35 11.15
C THR A 55 -9.31 10.72 11.24
N SER A 56 -8.57 11.82 11.08
CA SER A 56 -9.14 13.18 11.19
C SER A 56 -9.98 13.54 9.96
N ASP A 57 -9.49 13.19 8.77
CA ASP A 57 -10.15 13.42 7.48
C ASP A 57 -10.67 12.12 6.83
N GLN A 58 -10.53 10.99 7.54
CA GLN A 58 -10.97 9.66 7.09
C GLN A 58 -10.32 9.20 5.78
N SER A 59 -9.09 9.65 5.49
CA SER A 59 -8.33 9.27 4.30
C SER A 59 -7.39 8.09 4.53
N VAL A 60 -7.00 7.44 3.43
CA VAL A 60 -5.92 6.44 3.38
C VAL A 60 -4.82 7.01 2.50
N VAL A 61 -3.68 7.32 3.12
CA VAL A 61 -2.55 8.03 2.50
C VAL A 61 -1.44 7.05 2.18
N SER A 62 -0.86 7.13 0.98
CA SER A 62 0.25 6.26 0.61
C SER A 62 1.54 6.67 1.30
N ARG A 63 2.26 5.72 1.90
CA ARG A 63 3.62 5.95 2.42
C ARG A 63 4.69 5.91 1.33
N MET A 64 4.33 5.52 0.10
CA MET A 64 5.25 5.55 -1.04
C MET A 64 5.67 6.98 -1.38
N ASN A 65 4.70 7.90 -1.41
CA ASN A 65 4.90 9.29 -1.84
C ASN A 65 4.46 10.34 -0.79
N GLY A 66 3.88 9.91 0.35
CA GLY A 66 3.43 10.82 1.40
C GLY A 66 2.27 11.74 1.00
N LYS A 67 1.54 11.36 -0.06
CA LYS A 67 0.34 12.02 -0.58
C LYS A 67 -0.83 11.05 -0.58
#